data_AF-A0A382PBP4-F1
#
_entry.id   AF-A0A382PBP4-F1
#
_cell.length_a   1.000
_cell.length_b   1.000
_cell.length_c   1.000
_cell.angle_alpha   90.00
_cell.angle_beta   90.00
_cell.angle_gamma   90.00
#
_symmetry.space_group_name_H-M   'P 1'
#
loop_
_entity.id
_entity.type
_entity.pdbx_description
1 polymer ?
#
loop_
_entity_poly.entity_id
_entity_poly.type
_entity_poly.pdbx_seq_one_letter_code
_entity_poly.pdbx_strand_id
1 'polypeptide(L)'
;VSDKSDAESRIAYETTLDPRRITHLGIWRDEHDELTRAFFGWDVPGLPEEVREAISGGPREDLEGMNLENLTDLLEPGYLPLETGFAICPNGELSIAIRTSWPSTTPEMIDWWFGWHMARTERYKLWHPQAHLFAQPRFDLSDVPGLTDRDRYIGNTSWVDEYIGPLPTRLAITFHDPSEIGLNADALDDANYGTVVCAITGSSDDESGAQMGRLVHAVRHTGEGCEMRSRFILPTGTPDLLGPLLIDHCYTEMTHLAGFLPRLHAAVNAID
;
A
#
# COMPACT_ATOMS: atom_id res chain seq x y z
N VAL A 1 6.01 33.36 35.20
CA VAL A 1 4.74 33.18 34.48
C VAL A 1 5.15 32.88 33.04
N SER A 2 5.26 31.59 32.71
CA SER A 2 5.69 31.12 31.40
C SER A 2 4.51 31.23 30.43
N ASP A 3 4.71 31.96 29.35
CA ASP A 3 3.72 32.09 28.29
C ASP A 3 3.52 30.73 27.62
N LYS A 4 2.36 30.13 27.83
CA LYS A 4 1.84 28.97 27.11
C LYS A 4 0.94 29.51 26.01
N SER A 5 1.51 30.01 24.93
CA SER A 5 0.75 30.37 23.73
C SER A 5 1.65 30.33 22.50
N ASP A 6 1.96 29.13 22.05
CA ASP A 6 2.27 28.83 20.64
C ASP A 6 1.79 27.40 20.37
N ALA A 7 0.49 27.18 20.59
CA ALA A 7 -0.23 26.09 19.92
C ALA A 7 -0.81 26.70 18.65
N GLU A 8 0.05 26.97 17.67
CA GLU A 8 -0.42 27.19 16.30
C GLU A 8 -1.23 25.96 15.92
N SER A 9 -2.52 26.15 15.60
CA SER A 9 -3.31 25.13 14.94
C SER A 9 -2.60 24.80 13.63
N ARG A 10 -1.88 23.68 13.58
CA ARG A 10 -1.18 23.23 12.37
C ARG A 10 -2.25 22.75 11.38
N ILE A 11 -2.52 23.58 10.37
CA ILE A 11 -3.52 23.35 9.33
C ILE A 11 -2.91 22.42 8.28
N ALA A 12 -3.72 21.56 7.67
CA ALA A 12 -3.32 20.75 6.51
C ALA A 12 -2.65 21.62 5.43
N TYR A 13 -1.46 21.22 4.99
CA TYR A 13 -0.72 21.94 3.96
C TYR A 13 -0.84 21.19 2.61
N GLU A 14 -1.46 21.83 1.62
CA GLU A 14 -1.46 21.29 0.25
C GLU A 14 -0.08 21.50 -0.36
N THR A 15 0.55 20.40 -0.77
CA THR A 15 1.83 20.40 -1.46
C THR A 15 1.63 20.48 -2.97
N THR A 16 2.68 20.88 -3.69
CA THR A 16 2.73 20.81 -5.16
C THR A 16 3.80 19.82 -5.54
N LEU A 17 3.45 18.85 -6.40
CA LEU A 17 4.40 17.84 -6.88
C LEU A 17 5.62 18.53 -7.50
N ASP A 18 6.82 18.25 -6.97
CA ASP A 18 8.03 18.85 -7.52
C ASP A 18 8.34 18.25 -8.90
N PRO A 19 8.31 19.04 -9.99
CA PRO A 19 8.66 18.55 -11.34
C PRO A 19 10.16 18.21 -11.46
N ARG A 20 10.99 18.62 -10.50
CA ARG A 20 12.44 18.35 -10.46
C ARG A 20 12.82 17.38 -9.34
N ARG A 21 11.85 16.64 -8.80
CA ARG A 21 12.07 15.63 -7.76
C ARG A 21 13.21 14.67 -8.14
N ILE A 22 14.11 14.46 -7.19
CA ILE A 22 15.26 13.58 -7.37
C ILE A 22 14.80 12.16 -7.05
N THR A 23 15.05 11.23 -7.98
CA THR A 23 14.76 9.81 -7.81
C THR A 23 16.05 9.02 -7.73
N HIS A 24 16.15 8.15 -6.74
CA HIS A 24 17.27 7.21 -6.62
C HIS A 24 16.89 6.04 -5.72
N LEU A 25 17.56 4.91 -5.93
CA LEU A 25 17.47 3.75 -5.05
C LEU A 25 18.28 3.97 -3.77
N GLY A 26 17.84 3.27 -2.72
CA GLY A 26 18.41 3.37 -1.39
C GLY A 26 18.22 4.76 -0.75
N ILE A 27 18.79 4.89 0.44
CA ILE A 27 18.72 6.11 1.24
C ILE A 27 20.10 6.76 1.30
N TRP A 28 20.19 8.04 0.91
CA TRP A 28 21.44 8.78 1.03
C TRP A 28 21.73 9.14 2.49
N ARG A 29 23.01 9.36 2.80
CA ARG A 29 23.47 9.64 4.17
C ARG A 29 22.76 10.83 4.83
N ASP A 30 22.35 11.81 4.03
CA ASP A 30 21.74 13.06 4.49
C ASP A 30 20.20 13.06 4.33
N GLU A 31 19.62 11.93 3.87
CA GLU A 31 18.18 11.77 3.61
C GLU A 31 17.44 11.05 4.75
N HIS A 32 18.16 10.53 5.76
CA HIS A 32 17.56 9.81 6.88
C HIS A 32 17.63 10.58 8.20
N ASP A 33 16.64 10.35 9.06
CA ASP A 33 16.78 10.58 10.50
C ASP A 33 17.39 9.33 11.19
N GLU A 34 17.65 9.42 12.51
CA GLU A 34 18.21 8.30 13.26
C GLU A 34 17.28 7.07 13.28
N LEU A 35 15.96 7.31 13.24
CA LEU A 35 14.94 6.27 13.25
C LEU A 35 14.94 5.49 11.92
N THR A 36 14.68 6.16 10.81
CA THR A 36 14.65 5.57 9.45
C THR A 36 15.95 4.84 9.13
N ARG A 37 17.11 5.38 9.54
CA ARG A 37 18.40 4.72 9.41
C ARG A 37 18.46 3.35 10.10
N ALA A 38 17.85 3.20 11.27
CA ALA A 38 17.86 1.95 12.04
C ALA A 38 16.97 0.86 11.42
N PHE A 39 16.01 1.24 10.59
CA PHE A 39 15.05 0.33 9.94
C PHE A 39 15.35 0.05 8.48
N PHE A 40 16.19 0.85 7.82
CA PHE A 40 16.58 0.61 6.44
C PHE A 40 17.46 -0.64 6.31
N GLY A 41 17.01 -1.62 5.52
CA GLY A 41 17.80 -2.77 5.08
C GLY A 41 17.66 -2.96 3.59
N TRP A 42 18.76 -3.18 2.86
CA TRP A 42 18.70 -3.39 1.41
C TRP A 42 18.13 -4.75 1.02
N ASP A 43 18.42 -5.76 1.83
CA ASP A 43 18.05 -7.15 1.56
C ASP A 43 16.58 -7.38 1.90
N VAL A 44 15.82 -7.80 0.89
CA VAL A 44 14.41 -8.17 1.00
C VAL A 44 14.26 -9.70 1.10
N PRO A 45 13.20 -10.21 1.74
CA PRO A 45 12.93 -11.65 1.78
C PRO A 45 12.81 -12.22 0.35
N GLY A 46 13.38 -13.40 0.12
CA GLY A 46 13.23 -14.09 -1.15
C GLY A 46 11.80 -14.63 -1.34
N LEU A 47 11.39 -14.76 -2.60
CA LEU A 47 10.07 -15.29 -2.94
C LEU A 47 9.95 -16.80 -2.63
N PRO A 48 8.92 -17.22 -1.86
CA PRO A 48 8.60 -18.63 -1.68
C PRO A 48 8.26 -19.35 -3.00
N GLU A 49 8.29 -20.68 -2.98
CA GLU A 49 7.99 -21.50 -4.16
C GLU A 49 6.61 -21.17 -4.75
N GLU A 50 5.58 -21.09 -3.91
CA GLU A 50 4.21 -20.80 -4.32
C GLU A 50 4.09 -19.46 -5.09
N VAL A 51 4.87 -18.45 -4.71
CA VAL A 51 4.87 -17.15 -5.38
C VAL A 51 5.63 -17.21 -6.71
N ARG A 52 6.76 -17.94 -6.74
CA ARG A 52 7.53 -18.16 -7.98
C ARG A 52 6.74 -18.97 -9.00
N GLU A 53 5.96 -19.95 -8.55
CA GLU A 53 5.01 -20.71 -9.36
C GLU A 53 3.89 -19.80 -9.88
N ALA A 54 3.32 -18.93 -9.04
CA ALA A 54 2.29 -17.97 -9.46
C ALA A 54 2.80 -16.98 -10.54
N ILE A 55 4.04 -16.50 -10.40
CA ILE A 55 4.71 -15.64 -11.39
C ILE A 55 4.92 -16.39 -12.72
N SER A 56 5.30 -17.67 -12.64
CA SER A 56 5.62 -18.48 -13.83
C SER A 56 4.40 -19.14 -14.47
N GLY A 57 3.27 -19.19 -13.76
CA GLY A 57 2.07 -19.95 -14.12
C GLY A 57 1.19 -19.31 -15.21
N GLY A 58 1.43 -18.04 -15.54
CA GLY A 58 0.61 -17.29 -16.49
C GLY A 58 -0.80 -16.95 -15.96
N PRO A 59 -1.67 -16.40 -16.83
CA PRO A 59 -3.06 -16.10 -16.46
C PRO A 59 -3.82 -17.34 -16.02
N ARG A 60 -4.60 -17.21 -14.95
CA ARG A 60 -5.44 -18.25 -14.36
C ARG A 60 -6.88 -18.14 -14.83
N GLU A 61 -7.60 -19.26 -14.76
CA GLU A 61 -9.04 -19.35 -15.06
C GLU A 61 -9.91 -19.25 -13.80
N ASP A 62 -9.28 -19.11 -12.63
CA ASP A 62 -9.89 -18.95 -11.31
C ASP A 62 -10.32 -17.48 -11.13
N LEU A 63 -11.59 -17.15 -11.46
CA LEU A 63 -12.07 -15.76 -11.58
C LEU A 63 -12.92 -15.25 -10.39
N GLU A 64 -13.22 -16.10 -9.42
CA GLU A 64 -14.03 -15.72 -8.25
C GLU A 64 -13.31 -14.69 -7.36
N GLY A 65 -14.01 -13.62 -6.99
CA GLY A 65 -13.43 -12.46 -6.28
C GLY A 65 -12.24 -11.78 -6.98
N MET A 66 -12.14 -11.88 -8.32
CA MET A 66 -11.09 -11.23 -9.11
C MET A 66 -11.55 -9.93 -9.79
N ASN A 67 -12.85 -9.65 -9.89
CA ASN A 67 -13.35 -8.40 -10.49
C ASN A 67 -13.90 -7.44 -9.42
N LEU A 68 -14.04 -6.16 -9.79
CA LEU A 68 -14.52 -5.11 -8.88
C LEU A 68 -15.91 -5.41 -8.30
N GLU A 69 -16.78 -5.98 -9.13
CA GLU A 69 -18.18 -6.28 -8.79
C GLU A 69 -18.31 -7.33 -7.67
N ASN A 70 -17.30 -8.18 -7.49
CA ASN A 70 -17.32 -9.26 -6.53
C ASN A 70 -16.21 -9.13 -5.46
N LEU A 71 -15.68 -7.92 -5.22
CA LEU A 71 -14.64 -7.73 -4.19
C LEU A 71 -15.11 -8.09 -2.78
N THR A 72 -16.42 -8.03 -2.52
CA THR A 72 -17.00 -8.47 -1.23
C THR A 72 -16.79 -9.96 -0.98
N ASP A 73 -16.50 -10.76 -2.01
CA ASP A 73 -16.13 -12.18 -1.85
C ASP A 73 -14.87 -12.36 -0.98
N LEU A 74 -14.04 -11.32 -0.84
CA LEU A 74 -12.94 -11.31 0.12
C LEU A 74 -13.43 -11.53 1.57
N LEU A 75 -14.67 -11.16 1.89
CA LEU A 75 -15.21 -11.31 3.24
C LEU A 75 -15.75 -12.72 3.52
N GLU A 76 -15.88 -13.56 2.49
CA GLU A 76 -16.34 -14.93 2.65
C GLU A 76 -15.36 -15.77 3.51
N PRO A 77 -15.86 -16.72 4.32
CA PRO A 77 -15.02 -17.57 5.14
C PRO A 77 -14.00 -18.36 4.31
N GLY A 78 -12.77 -18.47 4.82
CA GLY A 78 -11.72 -19.26 4.17
C GLY A 78 -10.99 -18.48 3.07
N TYR A 79 -10.71 -19.14 1.95
CA TYR A 79 -9.90 -18.59 0.87
C TYR A 79 -10.62 -18.75 -0.45
N LEU A 80 -10.45 -17.76 -1.32
CA LEU A 80 -10.93 -17.83 -2.69
C LEU A 80 -10.03 -18.75 -3.51
N PRO A 81 -10.51 -19.23 -4.68
CA PRO A 81 -9.73 -20.13 -5.55
C PRO A 81 -8.33 -19.59 -5.92
N LEU A 82 -8.19 -18.26 -6.04
CA LEU A 82 -6.93 -17.60 -6.36
C LEU A 82 -6.54 -16.54 -5.31
N GLU A 83 -5.66 -16.92 -4.38
CA GLU A 83 -5.09 -15.99 -3.39
C GLU A 83 -3.74 -15.41 -3.82
N THR A 84 -3.04 -16.05 -4.76
CA THR A 84 -1.79 -15.52 -5.33
C THR A 84 -1.65 -15.96 -6.78
N GLY A 85 -1.63 -14.99 -7.69
CA GLY A 85 -1.64 -15.20 -9.14
C GLY A 85 -2.41 -14.09 -9.85
N PHE A 86 -2.62 -14.22 -11.15
CA PHE A 86 -3.35 -13.22 -11.94
C PHE A 86 -4.24 -13.89 -12.97
N ALA A 87 -5.27 -13.18 -13.42
CA ALA A 87 -6.24 -13.63 -14.39
C ALA A 87 -6.69 -12.48 -15.29
N ILE A 88 -7.17 -12.81 -16.48
CA ILE A 88 -7.85 -11.86 -17.36
C ILE A 88 -9.35 -12.13 -17.23
N CYS A 89 -10.07 -11.19 -16.63
CA CYS A 89 -11.51 -11.30 -16.39
C CYS A 89 -12.30 -11.25 -17.71
N PRO A 90 -13.57 -11.70 -17.74
CA PRO A 90 -14.36 -11.76 -18.99
C PRO A 90 -14.64 -10.38 -19.60
N ASN A 91 -14.60 -9.32 -18.80
CA ASN A 91 -14.67 -7.92 -19.23
C ASN A 91 -13.32 -7.38 -19.79
N GLY A 92 -12.29 -8.22 -19.80
CA GLY A 92 -10.95 -7.92 -20.30
C GLY A 92 -10.03 -7.21 -19.30
N GLU A 93 -10.48 -6.96 -18.06
CA GLU A 93 -9.62 -6.44 -17.00
C GLU A 93 -8.54 -7.45 -16.62
N LEU A 94 -7.32 -6.96 -16.36
CA LEU A 94 -6.27 -7.77 -15.76
C LEU A 94 -6.41 -7.66 -14.25
N SER A 95 -6.64 -8.78 -13.57
CA SER A 95 -6.75 -8.83 -12.12
C SER A 95 -5.67 -9.69 -11.49
N ILE A 96 -5.14 -9.23 -10.36
CA ILE A 96 -3.96 -9.79 -9.71
C ILE A 96 -4.27 -9.94 -8.23
N ALA A 97 -4.13 -11.16 -7.72
CA ALA A 97 -4.29 -11.51 -6.32
C ALA A 97 -2.91 -11.78 -5.71
N ILE A 98 -2.68 -11.27 -4.49
CA ILE A 98 -1.48 -11.57 -3.70
C ILE A 98 -1.91 -11.74 -2.25
N ARG A 99 -1.41 -12.78 -1.58
CA ARG A 99 -1.62 -12.99 -0.15
C ARG A 99 -0.29 -12.98 0.58
N THR A 100 -0.17 -12.15 1.61
CA THR A 100 1.01 -12.09 2.48
C THR A 100 0.64 -12.30 3.93
N SER A 101 1.54 -12.94 4.68
CA SER A 101 1.39 -13.18 6.12
C SER A 101 2.05 -12.06 6.92
N TRP A 102 1.38 -11.58 7.96
CA TRP A 102 1.82 -10.45 8.79
C TRP A 102 1.87 -10.86 10.26
N PRO A 103 2.89 -11.64 10.67
CA PRO A 103 3.00 -12.13 12.03
C PRO A 103 3.23 -10.98 13.01
N SER A 104 2.60 -11.06 14.19
CA SER A 104 2.68 -10.04 15.25
C SER A 104 2.31 -8.62 14.84
N THR A 105 1.68 -8.45 13.67
CA THR A 105 1.17 -7.17 13.18
C THR A 105 -0.33 -7.12 13.41
N THR A 106 -0.83 -5.98 13.88
CA THR A 106 -2.27 -5.72 13.95
C THR A 106 -2.72 -4.83 12.79
N PRO A 107 -3.98 -4.90 12.35
CA PRO A 107 -4.52 -4.03 11.29
C PRO A 107 -4.32 -2.53 11.56
N GLU A 108 -4.35 -2.10 12.82
CA GLU A 108 -4.13 -0.71 13.22
C GLU A 108 -2.69 -0.26 12.92
N MET A 109 -1.70 -1.15 13.02
CA MET A 109 -0.33 -0.82 12.64
C MET A 109 -0.20 -0.57 11.13
N ILE A 110 -1.05 -1.21 10.32
CA ILE A 110 -1.08 -1.01 8.87
C ILE A 110 -1.76 0.33 8.56
N ASP A 111 -2.88 0.67 9.20
CA ASP A 111 -3.50 1.99 9.07
C ASP A 111 -2.51 3.10 9.47
N TRP A 112 -1.81 2.93 10.59
CA TRP A 112 -0.72 3.83 11.02
C TRP A 112 0.37 3.96 9.96
N TRP A 113 0.82 2.85 9.37
CA TRP A 113 1.85 2.86 8.34
C TRP A 113 1.44 3.75 7.16
N PHE A 114 0.24 3.54 6.60
CA PHE A 114 -0.28 4.32 5.46
C PHE A 114 -0.45 5.81 5.79
N GLY A 115 -0.81 6.16 7.02
CA GLY A 115 -0.81 7.56 7.47
C GLY A 115 0.59 8.15 7.68
N TRP A 116 1.55 7.35 8.13
CA TRP A 116 2.89 7.80 8.56
C TRP A 116 3.90 7.88 7.41
N HIS A 117 3.92 6.90 6.49
CA HIS A 117 4.96 6.80 5.47
C HIS A 117 4.82 7.87 4.39
N MET A 118 3.59 8.28 4.06
CA MET A 118 3.29 9.16 2.91
C MET A 118 3.99 10.51 3.00
N ALA A 119 4.22 11.02 4.21
CA ALA A 119 4.78 12.36 4.42
C ALA A 119 6.22 12.52 3.92
N ARG A 120 6.98 11.43 3.76
CA ARG A 120 8.43 11.49 3.59
C ARG A 120 8.95 10.37 2.68
N THR A 121 9.78 10.73 1.70
CA THR A 121 10.38 9.78 0.74
C THR A 121 11.24 8.73 1.46
N GLU A 122 12.01 9.11 2.46
CA GLU A 122 12.86 8.21 3.23
C GLU A 122 12.07 7.11 3.96
N ARG A 123 10.82 7.40 4.36
CA ARG A 123 9.92 6.43 5.01
C ARG A 123 9.39 5.45 3.98
N TYR A 124 8.92 5.95 2.83
CA TYR A 124 8.43 5.11 1.74
C TYR A 124 9.50 4.13 1.23
N LYS A 125 10.76 4.55 1.20
CA LYS A 125 11.91 3.71 0.83
C LYS A 125 12.20 2.56 1.80
N LEU A 126 11.74 2.62 3.05
CA LEU A 126 11.86 1.49 3.98
C LEU A 126 11.04 0.28 3.51
N TRP A 127 9.97 0.52 2.76
CA TRP A 127 9.00 -0.50 2.37
C TRP A 127 9.52 -1.40 1.26
N HIS A 128 10.09 -0.81 0.21
CA HIS A 128 10.75 -1.53 -0.87
C HIS A 128 12.07 -0.85 -1.24
N PRO A 129 13.18 -1.15 -0.54
CA PRO A 129 14.47 -0.46 -0.68
C PRO A 129 15.08 -0.57 -2.10
N GLN A 130 14.67 -1.60 -2.84
CA GLN A 130 15.14 -1.90 -4.20
C GLN A 130 14.22 -1.38 -5.32
N ALA A 131 13.09 -0.73 -4.99
CA ALA A 131 12.11 -0.28 -6.00
C ALA A 131 11.55 1.12 -5.76
N HIS A 132 11.34 1.53 -4.51
CA HIS A 132 10.77 2.84 -4.19
C HIS A 132 11.82 3.94 -4.34
N LEU A 133 11.48 5.01 -5.07
CA LEU A 133 12.41 6.09 -5.39
C LEU A 133 12.00 7.42 -4.77
N PHE A 134 10.69 7.68 -4.68
CA PHE A 134 10.14 8.96 -4.25
C PHE A 134 8.71 8.79 -3.72
N ALA A 135 8.35 9.59 -2.72
CA ALA A 135 6.97 9.80 -2.30
C ALA A 135 6.74 11.23 -1.81
N GLN A 136 5.59 11.80 -2.17
CA GLN A 136 5.09 13.08 -1.68
C GLN A 136 3.55 13.05 -1.61
N PRO A 137 2.94 13.46 -0.49
CA PRO A 137 1.49 13.51 -0.39
C PRO A 137 0.95 14.81 -0.98
N ARG A 138 -0.26 14.80 -1.54
CA ARG A 138 -0.96 16.01 -1.95
C ARG A 138 -1.22 16.91 -0.75
N PHE A 139 -1.70 16.36 0.36
CA PHE A 139 -1.84 17.08 1.62
C PHE A 139 -0.88 16.50 2.65
N ASP A 140 0.03 17.32 3.19
CA ASP A 140 0.81 16.92 4.36
C ASP A 140 -0.06 17.06 5.61
N LEU A 141 -0.46 15.91 6.14
CA LEU A 141 -1.30 15.79 7.33
C LEU A 141 -0.50 15.33 8.56
N SER A 142 0.83 15.15 8.45
CA SER A 142 1.66 14.51 9.49
C SER A 142 1.58 15.22 10.84
N ASP A 143 1.54 16.54 10.84
CA ASP A 143 1.52 17.38 12.06
C ASP A 143 0.12 17.87 12.47
N VAL A 144 -0.95 17.39 11.83
CA VAL A 144 -2.33 17.82 12.14
C VAL A 144 -2.85 17.06 13.37
N PRO A 145 -3.21 17.74 14.48
CA PRO A 145 -3.67 17.10 15.69
C PRO A 145 -5.12 16.60 15.56
N GLY A 146 -5.45 15.53 16.29
CA GLY A 146 -6.82 15.00 16.39
C GLY A 146 -7.27 14.15 15.20
N LEU A 147 -6.43 13.94 14.20
CA LEU A 147 -6.67 12.98 13.11
C LEU A 147 -6.35 11.56 13.58
N THR A 148 -7.22 10.61 13.25
CA THR A 148 -6.91 9.18 13.32
C THR A 148 -5.89 8.81 12.26
N ASP A 149 -5.28 7.62 12.34
CA ASP A 149 -4.35 7.14 11.32
C ASP A 149 -5.00 7.07 9.93
N ARG A 150 -6.28 6.65 9.88
CA ARG A 150 -7.08 6.60 8.64
C ARG A 150 -7.36 7.98 8.05
N ASP A 151 -7.67 8.97 8.90
CA ASP A 151 -7.90 10.35 8.45
C ASP A 151 -6.67 10.98 7.78
N ARG A 152 -5.47 10.42 8.00
CA ARG A 152 -4.22 10.93 7.41
C ARG A 152 -4.01 10.51 5.96
N TYR A 153 -4.66 9.45 5.49
CA TYR A 153 -4.49 8.97 4.12
C TYR A 153 -5.79 8.87 3.33
N ILE A 154 -6.94 8.56 3.94
CA ILE A 154 -8.22 8.46 3.21
C ILE A 154 -8.61 9.81 2.62
N GLY A 155 -8.93 9.83 1.32
CA GLY A 155 -9.23 11.05 0.56
C GLY A 155 -7.98 11.83 0.13
N ASN A 156 -6.77 11.37 0.46
CA ASN A 156 -5.50 11.98 0.06
C ASN A 156 -4.88 11.24 -1.14
N THR A 157 -3.96 11.91 -1.83
CA THR A 157 -3.19 11.32 -2.94
C THR A 157 -1.72 11.23 -2.56
N SER A 158 -1.10 10.06 -2.74
CA SER A 158 0.35 9.90 -2.71
C SER A 158 0.89 9.92 -4.14
N TRP A 159 1.78 10.87 -4.46
CA TRP A 159 2.56 10.81 -5.69
C TRP A 159 3.83 10.01 -5.43
N VAL A 160 4.05 8.95 -6.21
CA VAL A 160 5.19 8.06 -6.06
C VAL A 160 5.91 7.85 -7.39
N ASP A 161 7.23 7.76 -7.32
CA ASP A 161 8.04 7.21 -8.42
C ASP A 161 8.65 5.90 -7.90
N GLU A 162 8.46 4.82 -8.65
CA GLU A 162 8.90 3.48 -8.25
C GLU A 162 9.17 2.56 -9.45
N TYR A 163 9.86 1.47 -9.20
CA TYR A 163 9.99 0.39 -10.18
C TYR A 163 8.94 -0.70 -9.95
N ILE A 164 8.16 -1.01 -10.98
CA ILE A 164 7.34 -2.23 -11.03
C ILE A 164 8.06 -3.19 -11.99
N GLY A 165 8.81 -4.12 -11.41
CA GLY A 165 9.79 -4.90 -12.18
C GLY A 165 10.82 -3.99 -12.85
N PRO A 166 11.08 -4.13 -14.16
CA PRO A 166 12.03 -3.27 -14.87
C PRO A 166 11.45 -1.90 -15.27
N LEU A 167 10.18 -1.62 -14.97
CA LEU A 167 9.45 -0.47 -15.47
C LEU A 167 9.51 0.68 -14.45
N PRO A 168 10.14 1.82 -14.77
CA PRO A 168 9.98 3.02 -13.96
C PRO A 168 8.57 3.57 -14.15
N THR A 169 7.83 3.67 -13.06
CA THR A 169 6.43 4.06 -13.04
C THR A 169 6.25 5.27 -12.13
N ARG A 170 5.40 6.20 -12.56
CA ARG A 170 5.06 7.41 -11.84
C ARG A 170 3.57 7.45 -11.58
N LEU A 171 3.17 7.29 -10.33
CA LEU A 171 1.77 7.10 -9.96
C LEU A 171 1.25 8.23 -9.09
N ALA A 172 -0.01 8.55 -9.29
CA ALA A 172 -0.85 9.25 -8.32
C ALA A 172 -1.80 8.20 -7.70
N ILE A 173 -1.58 7.86 -6.43
CA ILE A 173 -2.36 6.87 -5.70
C ILE A 173 -3.33 7.61 -4.78
N THR A 174 -4.62 7.64 -5.13
CA THR A 174 -5.65 8.32 -4.35
C THR A 174 -6.41 7.31 -3.50
N PHE A 175 -6.35 7.45 -2.19
CA PHE A 175 -6.98 6.52 -1.26
C PHE A 175 -8.45 6.88 -1.02
N HIS A 176 -9.30 5.86 -0.91
CA HIS A 176 -10.74 6.00 -0.78
C HIS A 176 -11.27 5.30 0.48
N ASP A 177 -12.49 5.65 0.87
CA ASP A 177 -13.17 4.93 1.93
C ASP A 177 -13.64 3.55 1.39
N PRO A 178 -13.31 2.43 2.05
CA PRO A 178 -13.70 1.09 1.59
C PRO A 178 -15.22 0.88 1.47
N SER A 179 -16.04 1.66 2.17
CA SER A 179 -17.50 1.62 2.03
C SER A 179 -17.98 1.99 0.62
N GLU A 180 -17.19 2.77 -0.14
CA GLU A 180 -17.48 3.11 -1.54
C GLU A 180 -17.52 1.89 -2.46
N ILE A 181 -16.88 0.79 -2.05
CA ILE A 181 -16.85 -0.49 -2.79
C ILE A 181 -17.52 -1.63 -2.01
N GLY A 182 -18.41 -1.30 -1.07
CA GLY A 182 -19.21 -2.27 -0.32
C GLY A 182 -18.48 -2.93 0.86
N LEU A 183 -17.25 -2.53 1.17
CA LEU A 183 -16.45 -3.04 2.29
C LEU A 183 -16.57 -2.11 3.51
N ASN A 184 -17.79 -1.94 4.03
CA ASN A 184 -18.06 -1.07 5.17
C ASN A 184 -17.66 -1.71 6.52
N ALA A 185 -17.54 -0.89 7.58
CA ALA A 185 -17.07 -1.34 8.89
C ALA A 185 -17.84 -2.53 9.47
N ASP A 186 -19.18 -2.51 9.43
CA ASP A 186 -20.00 -3.62 9.94
C ASP A 186 -19.68 -4.93 9.20
N ALA A 187 -19.55 -4.87 7.87
CA ALA A 187 -19.20 -6.04 7.05
C ALA A 187 -17.78 -6.56 7.33
N LEU A 188 -16.83 -5.66 7.61
CA LEU A 188 -15.47 -6.06 7.99
C LEU A 188 -15.45 -6.74 9.36
N ASP A 189 -16.12 -6.15 10.35
CA ASP A 189 -16.22 -6.69 11.70
C ASP A 189 -16.86 -8.08 11.71
N ASP A 190 -17.98 -8.26 10.99
CA ASP A 190 -18.67 -9.55 10.85
C ASP A 190 -17.78 -10.63 10.21
N ALA A 191 -16.86 -10.22 9.33
CA ALA A 191 -15.93 -11.10 8.63
C ALA A 191 -14.54 -11.22 9.28
N ASN A 192 -14.33 -10.63 10.46
CA ASN A 192 -13.06 -10.62 11.19
C ASN A 192 -11.90 -9.93 10.42
N TYR A 193 -12.22 -8.87 9.70
CA TYR A 193 -11.29 -7.93 9.05
C TYR A 193 -11.12 -6.68 9.90
N GLY A 194 -9.87 -6.24 10.10
CA GLY A 194 -9.62 -5.03 10.90
C GLY A 194 -9.48 -3.76 10.07
N THR A 195 -9.04 -3.86 8.81
CA THR A 195 -8.99 -2.71 7.90
C THR A 195 -8.98 -3.15 6.44
N VAL A 196 -9.33 -2.21 5.57
CA VAL A 196 -9.09 -2.26 4.13
C VAL A 196 -8.44 -0.95 3.71
N VAL A 197 -7.34 -1.05 2.97
CA VAL A 197 -6.74 0.07 2.25
C VAL A 197 -7.10 -0.07 0.78
N CYS A 198 -7.87 0.86 0.24
CA CYS A 198 -8.21 0.86 -1.18
C CYS A 198 -7.85 2.20 -1.83
N ALA A 199 -7.38 2.14 -3.07
CA ALA A 199 -7.00 3.32 -3.81
C ALA A 199 -7.25 3.15 -5.31
N ILE A 200 -7.38 4.29 -5.98
CA ILE A 200 -7.38 4.40 -7.43
C ILE A 200 -6.02 4.95 -7.83
N THR A 201 -5.36 4.28 -8.77
CA THR A 201 -4.08 4.72 -9.32
C THR A 201 -4.31 5.47 -10.62
N GLY A 202 -3.64 6.61 -10.79
CA GLY A 202 -3.47 7.33 -12.06
C GLY A 202 -2.00 7.65 -12.31
N SER A 203 -1.71 8.41 -13.36
CA SER A 203 -0.35 8.90 -13.62
C SER A 203 -0.12 10.22 -12.87
N SER A 204 1.04 10.38 -12.22
CA SER A 204 1.40 11.69 -11.62
C SER A 204 1.80 12.73 -12.68
N ASP A 205 2.09 12.28 -13.90
CA ASP A 205 2.48 13.14 -15.02
C ASP A 205 1.28 13.53 -15.91
N ASP A 206 0.07 13.04 -15.59
CA ASP A 206 -1.16 13.32 -16.32
C ASP A 206 -2.25 13.93 -15.42
N GLU A 207 -2.57 15.20 -15.65
CA GLU A 207 -3.62 15.93 -14.93
C GLU A 207 -5.03 15.56 -15.40
N SER A 208 -5.19 14.73 -16.45
CA SER A 208 -6.51 14.31 -16.94
C SER A 208 -7.32 13.52 -15.91
N GLY A 209 -6.64 12.94 -14.91
CA GLY A 209 -7.25 12.06 -13.91
C GLY A 209 -7.58 10.68 -14.45
N ALA A 210 -6.99 10.28 -15.59
CA ALA A 210 -7.18 8.95 -16.15
C ALA A 210 -6.78 7.86 -15.15
N GLN A 211 -7.72 6.95 -14.88
CA GLN A 211 -7.50 5.83 -13.98
C GLN A 211 -6.67 4.75 -14.69
N MET A 212 -5.56 4.38 -14.08
CA MET A 212 -4.67 3.29 -14.50
C MET A 212 -4.99 1.97 -13.80
N GLY A 213 -5.77 2.00 -12.72
CA GLY A 213 -6.09 0.80 -11.96
C GLY A 213 -6.70 1.08 -10.59
N ARG A 214 -7.06 -0.01 -9.91
CA ARG A 214 -7.49 -0.02 -8.51
C ARG A 214 -6.63 -0.98 -7.73
N LEU A 215 -6.29 -0.62 -6.50
CA LEU A 215 -5.66 -1.50 -5.52
C LEU A 215 -6.55 -1.64 -4.30
N VAL A 216 -6.58 -2.84 -3.73
CA VAL A 216 -7.29 -3.15 -2.49
C VAL A 216 -6.41 -4.07 -1.67
N HIS A 217 -6.11 -3.69 -0.43
CA HIS A 217 -5.43 -4.50 0.57
C HIS A 217 -6.40 -4.76 1.71
N ALA A 218 -7.03 -5.94 1.72
CA ALA A 218 -7.94 -6.33 2.78
C ALA A 218 -7.18 -7.10 3.87
N VAL A 219 -7.22 -6.61 5.11
CA VAL A 219 -6.42 -7.14 6.21
C VAL A 219 -7.31 -7.93 7.16
N ARG A 220 -7.13 -9.25 7.16
CA ARG A 220 -7.88 -10.19 8.00
C ARG A 220 -7.09 -10.55 9.25
N HIS A 221 -7.73 -10.57 10.42
CA HIS A 221 -7.09 -11.07 11.63
C HIS A 221 -6.80 -12.58 11.52
N THR A 222 -5.67 -13.00 12.10
CA THR A 222 -5.32 -14.42 12.26
C THR A 222 -4.90 -14.69 13.71
N GLY A 223 -4.69 -15.96 14.08
CA GLY A 223 -4.24 -16.32 15.43
C GLY A 223 -2.85 -15.78 15.80
N GLU A 224 -2.02 -15.45 14.81
CA GLU A 224 -0.61 -15.06 14.99
C GLU A 224 -0.33 -13.60 14.57
N GLY A 225 -1.36 -12.81 14.25
CA GLY A 225 -1.26 -11.46 13.71
C GLY A 225 -2.37 -11.17 12.71
N CYS A 226 -2.01 -10.83 11.48
CA CYS A 226 -2.96 -10.70 10.38
C CYS A 226 -2.42 -11.31 9.08
N GLU A 227 -3.27 -11.37 8.06
CA GLU A 227 -2.87 -11.61 6.69
C GLU A 227 -3.45 -10.49 5.82
N MET A 228 -2.71 -10.13 4.76
CA MET A 228 -3.17 -9.14 3.78
C MET A 228 -3.52 -9.88 2.49
N ARG A 229 -4.75 -9.68 2.02
CA ARG A 229 -5.27 -10.20 0.75
C ARG A 229 -5.43 -9.03 -0.21
N SER A 230 -4.47 -8.91 -1.13
CA SER A 230 -4.39 -7.85 -2.10
C SER A 230 -5.14 -8.19 -3.39
N ARG A 231 -5.77 -7.19 -4.00
CA ARG A 231 -6.32 -7.22 -5.35
C ARG A 231 -5.86 -5.98 -6.11
N PHE A 232 -5.28 -6.18 -7.28
CA PHE A 232 -5.05 -5.11 -8.26
C PHE A 232 -5.93 -5.38 -9.47
N ILE A 233 -6.76 -4.41 -9.85
CA ILE A 233 -7.68 -4.51 -10.98
C ILE A 233 -7.27 -3.43 -11.98
N LEU A 234 -6.79 -3.85 -13.13
CA LEU A 234 -6.24 -2.99 -14.17
C LEU A 234 -7.17 -3.00 -15.41
N PRO A 235 -7.29 -1.86 -16.12
CA PRO A 235 -8.28 -1.69 -17.18
C PRO A 235 -8.04 -2.63 -18.37
N THR A 236 -9.09 -2.80 -19.18
CA THR A 236 -9.04 -3.59 -20.41
C THR A 236 -7.89 -3.18 -21.32
N GLY A 237 -7.16 -4.17 -21.84
CA GLY A 237 -6.01 -3.94 -22.74
C GLY A 237 -4.68 -3.76 -22.01
N THR A 238 -4.67 -3.83 -20.69
CA THR A 238 -3.43 -3.91 -19.92
C THR A 238 -2.65 -5.18 -20.31
N PRO A 239 -1.33 -5.08 -20.61
CA PRO A 239 -0.51 -6.25 -20.91
C PRO A 239 -0.44 -7.21 -19.72
N ASP A 240 -0.65 -8.50 -19.98
CA ASP A 240 -0.59 -9.58 -18.98
C ASP A 240 0.78 -9.70 -18.30
N LEU A 241 1.85 -9.22 -18.93
CA LEU A 241 3.18 -9.07 -18.33
C LEU A 241 3.17 -8.28 -17.01
N LEU A 242 2.22 -7.36 -16.80
CA LEU A 242 2.12 -6.67 -15.51
C LEU A 242 1.70 -7.60 -14.35
N GLY A 243 1.02 -8.71 -14.64
CA GLY A 243 0.65 -9.73 -13.67
C GLY A 243 1.83 -10.20 -12.82
N PRO A 244 2.84 -10.87 -13.41
CA PRO A 244 4.01 -11.35 -12.66
C PRO A 244 4.82 -10.21 -12.02
N LEU A 245 4.91 -9.04 -12.66
CA LEU A 245 5.69 -7.91 -12.11
C LEU A 245 5.05 -7.34 -10.83
N LEU A 246 3.72 -7.23 -10.78
CA LEU A 246 3.01 -6.77 -9.60
C LEU A 246 2.93 -7.85 -8.51
N ILE A 247 2.89 -9.13 -8.86
CA ILE A 247 3.00 -10.21 -7.86
C ILE A 247 4.34 -10.12 -7.14
N ASP A 248 5.46 -10.02 -7.89
CA ASP A 248 6.80 -9.87 -7.32
C ASP A 248 6.91 -8.62 -6.45
N HIS A 249 6.53 -7.46 -7.00
CA HIS A 249 6.62 -6.18 -6.31
C HIS A 249 5.79 -6.15 -5.02
N CYS A 250 4.48 -6.47 -5.10
CA CYS A 250 3.59 -6.43 -3.95
C CYS A 250 3.95 -7.49 -2.90
N TYR A 251 4.31 -8.71 -3.32
CA TYR A 251 4.71 -9.73 -2.35
C TYR A 251 5.98 -9.30 -1.60
N THR A 252 6.96 -8.75 -2.32
CA THR A 252 8.25 -8.32 -1.76
C THR A 252 8.08 -7.19 -0.77
N GLU A 253 7.41 -6.10 -1.15
CA GLU A 253 7.23 -4.93 -0.27
C GLU A 253 6.44 -5.29 0.99
N MET A 254 5.34 -6.05 0.85
CA MET A 254 4.46 -6.36 1.98
C MET A 254 5.16 -7.31 2.96
N THR A 255 5.87 -8.32 2.44
CA THR A 255 6.64 -9.25 3.28
C THR A 255 7.83 -8.57 3.94
N HIS A 256 8.50 -7.64 3.25
CA HIS A 256 9.59 -6.86 3.83
C HIS A 256 9.10 -5.98 4.98
N LEU A 257 8.01 -5.23 4.74
CA LEU A 257 7.39 -4.37 5.75
C LEU A 257 6.89 -5.17 6.96
N ALA A 258 6.22 -6.31 6.74
CA ALA A 258 5.79 -7.21 7.80
C ALA A 258 6.95 -7.65 8.73
N GLY A 259 8.18 -7.74 8.21
CA GLY A 259 9.37 -8.11 8.98
C GLY A 259 9.85 -7.06 9.99
N PHE A 260 9.38 -5.81 9.90
CA PHE A 260 9.82 -4.75 10.82
C PHE A 260 8.71 -3.82 11.33
N LEU A 261 7.52 -3.82 10.73
CA LEU A 261 6.45 -2.88 11.06
C LEU A 261 6.11 -2.85 12.56
N PRO A 262 5.94 -3.98 13.28
CA PRO A 262 5.64 -3.92 14.72
C PRO A 262 6.73 -3.23 15.55
N ARG A 263 8.01 -3.44 15.21
CA ARG A 263 9.15 -2.80 15.89
C ARG A 263 9.24 -1.33 15.56
N LEU A 264 8.99 -0.96 14.31
CA LEU A 264 8.98 0.44 13.88
C LEU A 264 7.84 1.20 14.56
N HIS A 265 6.62 0.66 14.51
CA HIS A 265 5.45 1.22 15.17
C HIS A 265 5.70 1.43 16.67
N ALA A 266 6.28 0.44 17.36
CA ALA A 266 6.65 0.58 18.77
C ALA A 266 7.73 1.64 19.01
N ALA A 267 8.74 1.75 18.14
CA ALA A 267 9.81 2.73 18.27
C ALA A 267 9.31 4.17 18.07
N VAL A 268 8.40 4.41 17.12
CA VAL A 268 7.83 5.75 16.90
C VAL A 268 6.91 6.14 18.05
N ASN A 269 5.99 5.27 18.44
CA ASN A 269 4.98 5.57 19.46
C ASN A 269 5.52 5.51 20.90
N ALA A 270 6.77 5.09 21.11
CA ALA A 270 7.43 5.19 22.43
C ALA A 270 8.12 6.55 22.66
N ILE A 271 8.21 7.38 21.62
CA ILE A 271 8.91 8.69 21.66
C ILE A 271 7.92 9.85 21.94
N ASP A 272 6.60 9.61 21.83
CA ASP A 272 5.52 10.53 22.21
C ASP A 272 5.05 10.34 23.67
#